data_AF-A4V6G9-F1
#
_entry.id   AF-A4V6G9-F1
#
_cell.length_a   1.000
_cell.length_b   1.000
_cell.length_c   1.000
_cell.angle_alpha   90.00
_cell.angle_beta   90.00
_cell.angle_gamma   90.00
#
_symmetry.space_group_name_H-M   'P 1'
#
loop_
_entity.id
_entity.type
_entity.pdbx_description
1 polymer ?
#
loop_
_entity_poly.entity_id
_entity_poly.type
_entity_poly.pdbx_seq_one_letter_code
_entity_poly.pdbx_strand_id
1 'polypeptide(L)'
;MALPALEQPAECRRENARRFVVSLLPGTAVVLLLTFGQWGWAAIVFWTVFAIIGYGSTIPSSRLFGPHVTELPEPQTQQNQVWITLDDGPDPVITPLLLDILDRHQAKAGFFLIGDRAQKHPDLVREIAKRGHLIGNHSQPIHPLIFGF
;
A
#
# COMPACT_ATOMS: atom_id res chain seq x y z
N MET A 1 7.55 -1.78 -23.74
CA MET A 1 6.08 -1.82 -23.80
C MET A 1 5.59 -0.88 -22.71
N ALA A 2 5.14 0.33 -23.08
CA ALA A 2 4.68 1.32 -22.11
C ALA A 2 3.35 0.83 -21.51
N LEU A 3 3.32 0.65 -20.19
CA LEU A 3 2.06 0.43 -19.49
C LEU A 3 1.22 1.71 -19.65
N PRO A 4 -0.05 1.61 -20.10
CA PRO A 4 -0.91 2.78 -20.22
C PRO A 4 -1.03 3.47 -18.86
N ALA A 5 -0.99 4.79 -18.85
CA ALA A 5 -1.23 5.59 -17.65
C ALA A 5 -2.55 5.13 -17.03
N LEU A 6 -2.49 4.58 -15.82
CA LEU A 6 -3.67 4.16 -15.07
C LEU A 6 -4.40 5.42 -14.59
N GLU A 7 -5.20 6.05 -15.46
CA GLU A 7 -6.29 6.90 -15.01
C GLU A 7 -7.13 6.07 -14.05
N GLN A 8 -7.23 6.47 -12.78
CA GLN A 8 -8.14 5.80 -11.87
C GLN A 8 -9.57 6.01 -12.37
N PRO A 9 -10.26 4.96 -12.85
CA PRO A 9 -11.56 5.14 -13.44
C PRO A 9 -12.53 5.64 -12.37
N ALA A 10 -13.45 6.54 -12.74
CA ALA A 10 -14.45 7.11 -11.85
C ALA A 10 -15.28 6.05 -11.08
N GLU A 11 -15.31 4.82 -11.60
CA GLU A 11 -15.89 3.63 -11.01
C GLU A 11 -15.18 3.19 -9.71
N CYS A 12 -13.84 3.24 -9.66
CA CYS A 12 -13.06 2.96 -8.45
C CYS A 12 -13.38 3.97 -7.34
N ARG A 13 -13.55 5.24 -7.68
CA ARG A 13 -13.90 6.30 -6.72
C ARG A 13 -15.28 6.09 -6.09
N ARG A 14 -16.28 5.66 -6.87
CA ARG A 14 -17.64 5.37 -6.35
C ARG A 14 -17.67 4.14 -5.47
N GLU A 15 -16.95 3.09 -5.84
CA GLU A 15 -16.84 1.87 -5.02
C GLU A 15 -16.18 2.17 -3.67
N ASN A 16 -15.12 2.99 -3.67
CA ASN A 16 -14.44 3.41 -2.44
C ASN A 16 -15.35 4.26 -1.55
N ALA A 17 -16.15 5.17 -2.11
CA ALA A 17 -17.13 5.95 -1.37
C ALA A 17 -18.21 5.07 -0.73
N ARG A 18 -18.73 4.07 -1.46
CA ARG A 18 -19.71 3.11 -0.94
C ARG A 18 -19.14 2.30 0.23
N ARG A 19 -17.91 1.79 0.07
CA ARG A 19 -17.21 1.04 1.13
C ARG A 19 -16.96 1.89 2.38
N PHE A 20 -16.58 3.15 2.19
CA PHE A 20 -16.39 4.11 3.27
C PHE A 20 -17.68 4.37 4.05
N VAL A 21 -18.83 4.54 3.37
CA VAL A 21 -20.11 4.74 4.06
C VAL A 21 -20.51 3.49 4.87
N VAL A 22 -20.33 2.30 4.31
CA VAL A 22 -20.67 1.03 4.98
C VAL A 22 -19.78 0.78 6.20
N SER A 23 -18.50 1.17 6.17
CA SER A 23 -17.59 0.98 7.30
C SER A 23 -17.94 1.83 8.53
N LEU A 24 -18.82 2.84 8.40
CA LEU A 24 -19.29 3.65 9.53
C LEU A 24 -20.38 2.97 10.37
N LEU A 25 -21.08 1.97 9.82
CA LEU A 25 -22.23 1.33 10.49
C LEU A 25 -21.91 0.77 11.90
N PRO A 26 -20.78 0.08 12.13
CA PRO A 26 -20.47 -0.43 13.46
C PRO A 26 -20.20 0.69 14.47
N GLY A 27 -19.57 1.79 14.03
CA GLY A 27 -19.35 2.97 14.88
C GLY A 27 -20.66 3.64 15.29
N THR A 28 -21.58 3.82 14.34
CA THR A 28 -22.93 4.33 14.63
C THR A 28 -23.70 3.42 15.59
N ALA A 29 -23.60 2.10 15.42
CA ALA A 29 -24.22 1.13 16.33
C ALA A 29 -23.66 1.23 17.76
N VAL A 30 -22.34 1.35 17.92
CA VAL A 30 -21.72 1.56 19.24
C VAL A 30 -22.23 2.85 19.88
N VAL A 31 -22.27 3.97 19.15
CA VAL A 31 -22.77 5.25 19.67
C VAL A 31 -24.22 5.13 20.15
N LEU A 32 -25.10 4.52 19.34
CA LEU A 32 -26.50 4.32 19.74
C LEU A 32 -26.61 3.46 21.00
N LEU A 33 -25.90 2.34 21.07
CA LEU A 33 -25.93 1.46 22.25
C LEU A 33 -25.47 2.18 23.52
N LEU A 34 -24.44 3.03 23.41
CA LEU A 34 -23.99 3.86 24.53
C LEU A 34 -25.05 4.88 24.95
N THR A 35 -25.71 5.56 24.01
CA THR A 35 -26.76 6.56 24.32
C THR A 35 -27.97 5.97 25.06
N PHE A 36 -28.29 4.68 24.83
CA PHE A 36 -29.39 3.99 25.49
C PHE A 36 -28.94 3.12 26.68
N GLY A 37 -27.71 3.30 27.18
CA GLY A 37 -27.21 2.61 28.37
C GLY A 37 -26.92 1.11 28.17
N GLN A 38 -26.81 0.64 26.91
CA GLN A 38 -26.55 -0.76 26.55
C GLN A 38 -25.04 -1.05 26.50
N TRP A 39 -24.32 -0.74 27.56
CA TRP A 39 -22.84 -0.77 27.63
C TRP A 39 -22.23 -2.14 27.29
N GLY A 40 -22.86 -3.23 27.73
CA GLY A 40 -22.39 -4.59 27.43
C GLY A 40 -22.41 -4.89 25.92
N TRP A 41 -23.50 -4.53 25.25
CA TRP A 41 -23.61 -4.70 23.80
C TRP A 41 -22.64 -3.78 23.04
N ALA A 42 -22.47 -2.53 23.49
CA ALA A 42 -21.50 -1.62 22.90
C ALA A 42 -20.07 -2.18 22.96
N ALA A 43 -19.67 -2.74 24.11
CA ALA A 43 -18.37 -3.37 24.28
C ALA A 43 -18.20 -4.61 23.37
N ILE A 44 -19.22 -5.46 23.26
CA ILE A 44 -19.17 -6.64 22.38
C ILE A 44 -18.97 -6.22 20.93
N VAL A 45 -19.74 -5.24 20.43
CA VAL A 45 -19.61 -4.75 19.04
C VAL A 45 -18.23 -4.16 18.81
N PHE A 46 -17.75 -3.32 19.74
CA PHE A 46 -16.42 -2.71 19.65
C PHE A 46 -15.31 -3.76 19.59
N TRP A 47 -15.26 -4.69 20.54
CA TRP A 47 -14.21 -5.71 20.59
C TRP A 47 -14.27 -6.68 19.42
N THR A 48 -15.47 -7.00 18.92
CA THR A 48 -15.63 -7.82 17.73
C THR A 48 -15.04 -7.13 16.49
N VAL A 49 -15.37 -5.86 16.27
CA VAL A 49 -14.83 -5.09 15.14
C VAL A 49 -13.31 -4.93 15.28
N PHE A 50 -12.82 -4.62 16.48
CA PHE A 50 -11.39 -4.49 16.77
C PHE A 50 -10.64 -5.80 16.49
N ALA A 51 -11.17 -6.94 16.93
CA ALA A 51 -10.58 -8.25 16.69
C ALA A 51 -10.55 -8.61 15.20
N ILE A 52 -11.63 -8.32 14.46
CA ILE A 52 -11.69 -8.56 13.01
C ILE A 52 -10.66 -7.71 12.26
N ILE A 53 -10.58 -6.41 12.56
CA ILE A 53 -9.59 -5.51 11.94
C ILE A 53 -8.17 -5.95 12.33
N GLY A 54 -7.94 -6.23 13.61
CA GLY A 54 -6.64 -6.70 14.11
C GLY A 54 -6.19 -7.99 13.42
N TYR A 55 -7.09 -8.97 13.29
CA TYR A 55 -6.84 -10.20 12.53
C TYR A 55 -6.49 -9.89 11.07
N GLY A 56 -7.27 -9.02 10.43
CA GLY A 56 -7.03 -8.55 9.06
C GLY A 56 -5.66 -7.91 8.85
N SER A 57 -5.20 -7.10 9.82
CA SER A 57 -3.98 -6.30 9.69
C SER A 57 -2.71 -7.05 10.07
N THR A 58 -2.80 -8.02 10.98
CA THR A 58 -1.63 -8.71 11.55
C THR A 58 -1.30 -10.04 10.87
N ILE A 59 -2.23 -10.59 10.09
CA ILE A 59 -2.03 -11.85 9.37
C ILE A 59 -1.80 -11.53 7.90
N PRO A 60 -0.56 -11.69 7.37
CA PRO A 60 -0.22 -11.31 6.00
C PRO A 60 -1.01 -12.07 4.93
N SER A 61 -1.52 -13.26 5.25
CA SER A 61 -2.35 -14.07 4.36
C SER A 61 -3.85 -13.75 4.45
N SER A 62 -4.25 -12.82 5.31
CA SER A 62 -5.66 -12.44 5.46
C SER A 62 -6.17 -11.73 4.21
N ARG A 63 -7.26 -12.23 3.62
CA ARG A 63 -7.90 -11.61 2.46
C ARG A 63 -9.01 -10.62 2.84
N LEU A 64 -9.06 -10.22 4.11
CA LEU A 64 -10.15 -9.38 4.65
C LEU A 64 -10.22 -8.00 3.97
N PHE A 65 -9.07 -7.41 3.62
CA PHE A 65 -8.98 -6.10 2.98
C PHE A 65 -8.83 -6.15 1.46
N GLY A 66 -8.82 -7.34 0.88
CA GLY A 66 -8.68 -7.56 -0.56
C GLY A 66 -7.78 -8.75 -0.89
N PRO A 67 -7.70 -9.12 -2.18
CA PRO A 67 -6.72 -10.10 -2.62
C PRO A 67 -5.31 -9.52 -2.47
N HIS A 68 -4.43 -10.27 -1.83
CA HIS A 68 -2.99 -9.98 -1.79
C HIS A 68 -2.28 -10.93 -2.74
N VAL A 69 -1.27 -10.42 -3.45
CA VAL A 69 -0.37 -11.25 -4.25
C VAL A 69 0.64 -11.86 -3.28
N THR A 70 0.38 -13.10 -2.87
CA THR A 70 1.27 -13.88 -2.00
C THR A 70 2.16 -14.84 -2.79
N GLU A 71 1.85 -15.02 -4.07
CA GLU A 71 2.53 -15.92 -5.00
C GLU A 71 2.73 -15.20 -6.33
N LEU A 72 3.82 -15.52 -7.02
CA LEU A 72 4.06 -15.01 -8.36
C LEU A 72 3.06 -15.62 -9.35
N PRO A 73 2.70 -14.92 -10.44
CA PRO A 73 1.91 -15.54 -11.49
C PRO A 73 2.68 -16.72 -12.12
N GLU A 74 1.97 -17.77 -12.52
CA GLU A 74 2.56 -18.81 -13.38
C GLU A 74 3.08 -18.18 -14.69
N PRO A 75 4.26 -18.57 -15.20
CA PRO A 75 5.12 -19.69 -14.75
C PRO A 75 6.22 -19.29 -13.73
N GLN A 76 6.22 -18.05 -13.21
CA GLN A 76 7.33 -17.57 -12.36
C GLN A 76 7.41 -18.29 -11.00
N THR A 77 6.31 -18.82 -10.50
CA THR A 77 6.22 -19.73 -9.34
C THR A 77 7.08 -20.98 -9.48
N GLN A 78 7.31 -21.48 -10.71
CA GLN A 78 8.14 -22.67 -10.93
C GLN A 78 9.65 -22.39 -10.90
N GLN A 79 10.07 -21.12 -10.82
CA GLN A 79 11.47 -20.72 -10.99
C GLN A 79 12.14 -20.26 -9.69
N ASN A 80 11.57 -20.55 -8.51
CA ASN A 80 12.08 -20.09 -7.19
C ASN A 80 12.44 -18.59 -7.18
N GLN A 81 11.61 -17.78 -7.84
CA GLN A 81 11.81 -16.34 -7.94
C GLN A 81 11.16 -15.60 -6.77
N VAL A 82 11.70 -14.41 -6.47
CA VAL A 82 11.12 -13.46 -5.52
C VAL A 82 11.03 -12.09 -6.18
N TRP A 83 10.02 -11.29 -5.80
CA TRP A 83 9.94 -9.89 -6.18
C TRP A 83 10.46 -9.02 -5.05
N ILE A 84 11.41 -8.14 -5.38
CA ILE A 84 11.95 -7.14 -4.46
C ILE A 84 11.25 -5.81 -4.76
N THR A 85 10.62 -5.23 -3.75
CA THR A 85 10.05 -3.88 -3.81
C THR A 85 10.70 -3.01 -2.76
N LEU A 86 10.94 -1.75 -3.12
CA LEU A 86 11.59 -0.74 -2.29
C LEU A 86 10.70 0.49 -2.25
N ASP A 87 10.20 0.83 -1.08
CA ASP A 87 9.31 1.97 -0.88
C ASP A 87 10.10 3.22 -0.44
N ASP A 88 9.42 4.37 -0.39
CA ASP A 88 9.94 5.65 0.09
C ASP A 88 11.08 6.30 -0.72
N GLY A 89 11.43 5.80 -1.90
CA GLY A 89 12.45 6.42 -2.75
C GLY A 89 11.99 7.73 -3.45
N PRO A 90 12.85 8.39 -4.22
CA PRO A 90 14.30 8.21 -4.27
C PRO A 90 14.98 8.97 -3.12
N ASP A 91 15.92 8.31 -2.47
CA ASP A 91 16.79 8.92 -1.46
C ASP A 91 18.19 9.16 -2.07
N PRO A 92 18.75 10.37 -1.98
CA PRO A 92 20.00 10.71 -2.66
C PRO A 92 21.24 10.00 -2.12
N VAL A 93 21.17 9.43 -0.92
CA VAL A 93 22.28 8.68 -0.30
C VAL A 93 22.07 7.18 -0.47
N ILE A 94 20.85 6.69 -0.17
CA ILE A 94 20.57 5.25 -0.11
C ILE A 94 20.25 4.66 -1.49
N THR A 95 19.49 5.37 -2.34
CA THR A 95 19.09 4.83 -3.65
C THR A 95 20.29 4.45 -4.53
N PRO A 96 21.35 5.27 -4.67
CA PRO A 96 22.53 4.86 -5.43
C PRO A 96 23.18 3.58 -4.90
N LEU A 97 23.30 3.45 -3.58
CA LEU A 97 23.87 2.27 -2.94
C LEU A 97 23.03 1.01 -3.21
N LEU A 98 21.71 1.13 -3.16
CA LEU A 98 20.79 0.04 -3.49
C LEU A 98 20.93 -0.37 -4.96
N LEU A 99 21.02 0.57 -5.89
CA LEU A 99 21.22 0.29 -7.32
C LEU A 99 22.54 -0.48 -7.54
N ASP A 100 23.62 -0.06 -6.89
CA ASP A 100 24.91 -0.74 -7.00
C ASP A 100 24.91 -2.15 -6.38
N ILE A 101 24.16 -2.37 -5.30
CA ILE A 101 23.94 -3.72 -4.74
C ILE A 101 23.16 -4.59 -5.73
N LEU A 102 22.06 -4.08 -6.28
CA LEU A 102 21.22 -4.82 -7.21
C LEU A 102 21.98 -5.19 -8.49
N ASP A 103 22.80 -4.28 -9.03
CA ASP A 103 23.63 -4.54 -10.20
C ASP A 103 24.69 -5.62 -9.94
N ARG A 104 25.34 -5.58 -8.77
CA ARG A 104 26.31 -6.62 -8.37
C ARG A 104 25.69 -8.01 -8.32
N HIS A 105 24.43 -8.10 -7.95
CA HIS A 105 23.68 -9.36 -7.90
C HIS A 105 22.87 -9.64 -9.17
N GLN A 106 23.01 -8.82 -10.21
CA GLN A 106 22.23 -8.90 -11.46
C GLN A 106 20.72 -8.96 -11.21
N ALA A 107 20.26 -8.34 -10.13
CA ALA A 107 18.87 -8.35 -9.68
C ALA A 107 18.12 -7.11 -10.15
N LYS A 108 16.79 -7.23 -10.27
CA LYS A 108 15.88 -6.13 -10.52
C LYS A 108 14.86 -6.02 -9.39
N ALA A 109 14.33 -4.81 -9.23
CA ALA A 109 13.43 -4.43 -8.14
C ALA A 109 12.41 -3.41 -8.64
N GLY A 110 11.28 -3.31 -7.94
CA GLY A 110 10.32 -2.23 -8.09
C GLY A 110 10.59 -1.14 -7.06
N PHE A 111 10.84 0.09 -7.51
CA PHE A 111 11.00 1.26 -6.66
C PHE A 111 9.70 2.05 -6.63
N PHE A 112 9.01 2.05 -5.50
CA PHE A 112 7.81 2.87 -5.29
C PHE A 112 8.25 4.21 -4.72
N LEU A 113 8.15 5.25 -5.55
CA LEU A 113 8.74 6.56 -5.26
C LEU A 113 7.69 7.52 -4.71
N ILE A 114 8.08 8.27 -3.68
CA ILE A 114 7.34 9.42 -3.18
C ILE A 114 7.46 10.56 -4.20
N GLY A 115 6.32 11.11 -4.60
CA GLY A 115 6.25 12.10 -5.67
C GLY A 115 7.12 13.35 -5.46
N ASP A 116 7.13 13.94 -4.27
CA ASP A 116 7.98 15.11 -3.98
C ASP A 116 9.48 14.77 -4.04
N ARG A 117 9.88 13.58 -3.59
CA ARG A 117 11.28 13.15 -3.65
C ARG A 117 11.70 12.92 -5.10
N ALA A 118 10.82 12.31 -5.89
CA ALA A 118 11.04 12.10 -7.32
C ALA A 118 11.17 13.41 -8.10
N GLN A 119 10.38 14.44 -7.76
CA GLN A 119 10.48 15.77 -8.35
C GLN A 119 11.78 16.50 -7.97
N LYS A 120 12.27 16.32 -6.73
CA LYS A 120 13.54 16.92 -6.26
C LYS A 120 14.78 16.22 -6.83
N HIS A 121 14.69 14.93 -7.14
CA HIS A 121 15.80 14.13 -7.64
C HIS A 121 15.46 13.40 -8.96
N PRO A 122 15.09 14.14 -10.03
CA PRO A 122 14.67 13.52 -11.29
C PRO A 122 15.80 12.72 -11.95
N ASP A 123 17.06 13.07 -11.69
CA ASP A 123 18.21 12.34 -12.20
C ASP A 123 18.30 10.92 -11.61
N LEU A 124 17.98 10.76 -10.32
CA LEU A 124 17.92 9.44 -9.69
C LEU A 124 16.76 8.61 -10.25
N VAL A 125 15.60 9.22 -10.48
CA VAL A 125 14.47 8.55 -11.13
C VAL A 125 14.87 8.03 -12.51
N ARG A 126 15.57 8.85 -13.31
CA ARG A 126 16.10 8.45 -14.61
C ARG A 126 17.12 7.34 -14.50
N GLU A 127 18.00 7.37 -13.49
CA GLU A 127 19.00 6.33 -13.27
C GLU A 127 18.36 4.99 -12.90
N ILE A 128 17.36 4.99 -12.00
CA ILE A 128 16.55 3.79 -11.68
C ILE A 128 15.95 3.19 -12.96
N ALA A 129 15.31 4.02 -13.79
CA ALA A 129 14.70 3.58 -15.04
C ALA A 129 15.75 3.07 -16.05
N LYS A 130 16.87 3.78 -16.19
CA LYS A 130 17.97 3.44 -17.09
C LYS A 130 18.62 2.10 -16.73
N ARG A 131 18.73 1.78 -15.44
CA ARG A 131 19.20 0.48 -14.95
C ARG A 131 18.12 -0.62 -15.06
N GLY A 132 16.94 -0.33 -15.61
CA GLY A 132 15.92 -1.34 -15.93
C GLY A 132 15.06 -1.78 -14.76
N HIS A 133 14.98 -0.98 -13.69
CA HIS A 133 14.09 -1.24 -12.57
C HIS A 133 12.66 -0.74 -12.87
N LEU A 134 11.67 -1.38 -12.24
CA LEU A 134 10.28 -0.92 -12.30
C LEU A 134 10.12 0.33 -11.40
N ILE A 135 9.36 1.31 -11.84
CA ILE A 135 9.02 2.49 -11.04
C ILE A 135 7.53 2.47 -10.74
N GLY A 136 7.20 2.48 -9.45
CA GLY A 136 5.87 2.61 -8.91
C GLY A 136 5.67 3.96 -8.19
N ASN A 137 4.43 4.25 -7.82
CA ASN A 137 4.05 5.46 -7.11
C ASN A 137 3.80 5.12 -5.63
N HIS A 138 4.51 5.76 -4.71
CA HIS A 138 4.31 5.68 -3.27
C HIS A 138 3.65 6.96 -2.72
N SER A 139 2.61 7.41 -3.42
CA SER A 139 1.88 8.66 -3.20
C SER A 139 2.70 9.95 -3.37
N GLN A 140 1.99 11.08 -3.44
CA GLN A 140 2.58 12.39 -3.18
C GLN A 140 2.55 12.57 -1.66
N PRO A 141 3.57 13.17 -1.01
CA PRO A 141 3.37 13.60 0.36
C PRO A 141 2.24 14.62 0.37
N ILE A 142 1.19 14.31 1.10
CA ILE A 142 0.26 15.33 1.55
C ILE A 142 1.04 16.10 2.63
N HIS A 143 1.01 17.42 2.54
CA HIS A 143 1.61 18.37 3.49
C HIS A 143 1.54 17.87 4.96
N PRO A 144 2.54 18.13 5.84
CA PRO A 144 2.87 17.33 7.03
C PRO A 144 1.84 17.30 8.18
N LEU A 145 0.63 17.81 7.99
CA LEU A 145 -0.32 18.02 9.07
C LEU A 145 -1.28 16.85 9.32
N ILE A 146 -1.31 15.83 8.47
CA ILE A 146 -2.26 14.72 8.62
C ILE A 146 -1.55 13.40 8.24
N PHE A 147 -1.00 12.74 9.26
CA PHE A 147 -0.33 11.42 9.27
C PHE A 147 1.01 11.32 8.53
N GLY A 148 2.09 11.36 9.32
CA GLY A 148 3.38 10.79 8.95
C GLY A 148 3.42 9.32 9.38
N PHE A 149 3.36 8.43 8.40
CA PHE A 149 3.94 7.10 8.41
C PHE A 149 4.49 6.85 7.01
#